data_AF-A0A537AB94-F1
#
_entry.id   AF-A0A537AB94-F1
#
_cell.length_a   1.000
_cell.length_b   1.000
_cell.length_c   1.000
_cell.angle_alpha   90.00
_cell.angle_beta   90.00
_cell.angle_gamma   90.00
#
_symmetry.space_group_name_H-M   'P 1'
#
loop_
_entity.id
_entity.type
_entity.pdbx_description
1 polymer ?
#
loop_
_entity_poly.entity_id
_entity_poly.type
_entity_poly.pdbx_seq_one_letter_code
_entity_poly.pdbx_strand_id
1 'polypeptide(L)'
;MRLEVHLHADIPILEGVSRRQIEQAFTPLLEYLDADGLGDVKSLEQDEPGFKFDEKELILYICWTGEVGRSFHGALEAALESLGPYCYEAVEVDVTVYHENGEQESKLLFVGPTAQAIHEAQRRCMMEDVAAILARQFEKEKVAEVTALVNASRKNLH
;
A
#
# COMPACT_ATOMS: atom_id res chain seq x y z
N MET A 1 0.19 -22.81 -10.22
CA MET A 1 0.03 -22.59 -8.78
C MET A 1 -0.67 -21.27 -8.62
N ARG A 2 -1.84 -21.27 -7.98
CA ARG A 2 -2.52 -20.05 -7.54
C ARG A 2 -2.23 -19.88 -6.05
N LEU A 3 -2.08 -18.64 -5.61
CA LEU A 3 -1.89 -18.27 -4.21
C LEU A 3 -3.05 -17.34 -3.85
N GLU A 4 -3.54 -17.44 -2.63
CA GLU A 4 -4.49 -16.46 -2.12
C GLU A 4 -3.71 -15.23 -1.66
N VAL A 5 -4.19 -14.05 -2.03
CA VAL A 5 -3.59 -12.77 -1.65
C VAL A 5 -4.65 -11.85 -1.10
N HIS A 6 -4.34 -11.21 0.03
CA HIS A 6 -5.07 -10.08 0.58
C HIS A 6 -4.31 -8.79 0.29
N LEU A 7 -5.02 -7.80 -0.25
CA LEU A 7 -4.56 -6.43 -0.46
C LEU A 7 -5.31 -5.48 0.46
N HIS A 8 -4.57 -4.61 1.13
CA HIS A 8 -5.15 -3.56 1.97
C HIS A 8 -4.44 -2.21 1.74
N ALA A 9 -5.22 -1.16 1.46
CA ALA A 9 -4.72 0.21 1.40
C ALA A 9 -5.87 1.22 1.44
N ASP A 10 -5.63 2.35 2.11
CA ASP A 10 -6.44 3.56 1.97
C ASP A 10 -5.58 4.61 1.26
N ILE A 11 -5.92 4.91 0.01
CA ILE A 11 -5.10 5.78 -0.84
C ILE A 11 -5.80 7.13 -1.03
N PRO A 12 -5.30 8.21 -0.39
CA PRO A 12 -5.79 9.56 -0.64
C PRO A 12 -5.50 10.00 -2.08
N ILE A 13 -6.53 10.45 -2.77
CA ILE A 13 -6.50 10.87 -4.17
C ILE A 13 -6.62 12.39 -4.26
N LEU A 14 -5.96 13.00 -5.24
CA LEU A 14 -6.04 14.42 -5.52
C LEU A 14 -7.47 14.84 -5.91
N GLU A 15 -7.88 16.04 -5.47
CA GLU A 15 -9.14 16.64 -5.91
C GLU A 15 -9.18 16.80 -7.44
N GLY A 16 -10.33 16.50 -8.04
CA GLY A 16 -10.54 16.59 -9.49
C GLY A 16 -10.13 15.35 -10.29
N VAL A 17 -9.53 14.34 -9.66
CA VAL A 17 -9.32 13.03 -10.27
C VAL A 17 -10.66 12.29 -10.35
N SER A 18 -11.05 11.90 -11.55
CA SER A 18 -12.28 11.15 -11.79
C SER A 18 -12.09 9.64 -11.58
N ARG A 19 -13.17 8.93 -11.24
CA ARG A 19 -13.18 7.45 -11.20
C ARG A 19 -12.60 6.80 -12.46
N ARG A 20 -12.91 7.37 -13.63
CA ARG A 20 -12.40 6.87 -14.92
C ARG A 20 -10.87 6.94 -15.00
N GLN A 21 -10.24 7.99 -14.47
CA GLN A 21 -8.78 8.10 -14.46
C GLN A 21 -8.15 7.05 -13.54
N ILE A 22 -8.79 6.74 -12.42
CA ILE A 22 -8.36 5.67 -11.52
C ILE A 22 -8.51 4.31 -12.21
N GLU A 23 -9.66 4.02 -12.81
CA GLU A 23 -9.89 2.79 -13.58
C GLU A 23 -8.86 2.65 -14.73
N GLN A 24 -8.52 3.76 -15.42
CA GLN A 24 -7.47 3.78 -16.43
C GLN A 24 -6.08 3.47 -15.86
N ALA A 25 -5.71 4.04 -14.70
CA ALA A 25 -4.46 3.70 -14.02
C ALA A 25 -4.42 2.21 -13.61
N PHE A 26 -5.56 1.65 -13.22
CA PHE A 26 -5.69 0.25 -12.82
C PHE A 26 -5.83 -0.73 -13.98
N THR A 27 -5.83 -0.29 -15.24
CA THR A 27 -5.96 -1.17 -16.43
C THR A 27 -5.08 -2.43 -16.36
N PRO A 28 -3.77 -2.37 -16.00
CA PRO A 28 -2.95 -3.58 -15.93
C PRO A 28 -3.47 -4.63 -14.95
N LEU A 29 -4.02 -4.19 -13.80
CA LEU A 29 -4.59 -5.08 -12.79
C LEU A 29 -5.98 -5.57 -13.19
N LEU A 30 -6.81 -4.69 -13.77
CA LEU A 30 -8.15 -5.04 -14.25
C LEU A 30 -8.10 -6.07 -15.38
N GLU A 31 -7.22 -5.88 -16.37
CA GLU A 31 -6.98 -6.87 -17.43
C GLU A 31 -6.48 -8.20 -16.87
N TYR A 32 -5.61 -8.16 -15.85
CA TYR A 32 -5.12 -9.36 -15.19
C TYR A 32 -6.26 -10.14 -14.47
N LEU A 33 -7.18 -9.42 -13.83
CA LEU A 33 -8.31 -9.97 -13.10
C LEU A 33 -9.54 -10.27 -13.97
N ASP A 34 -9.47 -10.00 -15.28
CA ASP A 34 -10.60 -10.12 -16.22
C ASP A 34 -11.83 -9.29 -15.79
N ALA A 35 -11.58 -8.04 -15.37
CA ALA A 35 -12.58 -7.11 -14.87
C ALA A 35 -12.67 -5.85 -15.75
N ASP A 36 -13.89 -5.35 -15.99
CA ASP A 36 -14.13 -4.15 -16.81
C ASP A 36 -13.95 -2.84 -16.00
N GLY A 37 -14.00 -2.91 -14.67
CA GLY A 37 -13.80 -1.76 -13.78
C GLY A 37 -13.63 -2.16 -12.32
N LEU A 38 -13.32 -1.18 -11.46
CA LEU A 38 -13.05 -1.44 -10.03
C LEU A 38 -14.22 -2.13 -9.30
N GLY A 39 -15.45 -1.78 -9.68
CA GLY A 39 -16.66 -2.34 -9.07
C GLY A 39 -16.92 -3.82 -9.42
N ASP A 40 -16.28 -4.32 -10.46
CA ASP A 40 -16.41 -5.71 -10.93
C ASP A 40 -15.41 -6.64 -10.23
N VAL A 41 -14.37 -6.06 -9.62
CA VAL A 41 -13.38 -6.81 -8.82
C VAL A 41 -13.99 -7.18 -7.47
N LYS A 42 -14.57 -8.40 -7.40
CA LYS A 42 -15.14 -8.95 -6.17
C LYS A 42 -14.08 -9.63 -5.32
N SER A 43 -14.12 -9.39 -4.02
CA SER A 43 -13.34 -10.16 -3.05
C SER A 43 -13.97 -11.54 -2.83
N LEU A 44 -13.13 -12.52 -2.48
CA LEU A 44 -13.57 -13.81 -1.95
C LEU A 44 -14.24 -13.65 -0.57
N GLU A 45 -13.80 -12.67 0.21
CA GLU A 45 -14.37 -12.34 1.51
C GLU A 45 -15.53 -11.34 1.35
N GLN A 46 -16.72 -11.70 1.83
CA GLN A 46 -17.96 -10.97 1.52
C GLN A 46 -18.05 -9.59 2.20
N ASP A 47 -17.39 -9.43 3.34
CA ASP A 47 -17.39 -8.17 4.11
C ASP A 47 -16.39 -7.16 3.57
N GLU A 48 -15.54 -7.56 2.63
CA GLU A 48 -14.55 -6.69 2.02
C GLU A 48 -15.16 -5.87 0.86
N PRO A 49 -14.93 -4.54 0.83
CA PRO A 49 -15.47 -3.67 -0.22
C PRO A 49 -14.87 -3.92 -1.61
N GLY A 50 -13.77 -4.67 -1.72
CA GLY A 50 -12.98 -4.78 -2.94
C GLY A 50 -12.23 -3.49 -3.22
N PHE A 51 -12.32 -3.01 -4.46
CA PHE A 51 -11.75 -1.73 -4.88
C PHE A 51 -12.86 -0.68 -4.98
N LYS A 52 -12.82 0.33 -4.11
CA LYS A 52 -13.88 1.34 -4.03
C LYS A 52 -13.29 2.74 -3.95
N PHE A 53 -13.56 3.55 -4.95
CA PHE A 53 -13.29 4.98 -4.90
C PHE A 53 -14.48 5.74 -4.29
N ASP A 54 -14.24 6.45 -3.18
CA ASP A 54 -15.19 7.38 -2.59
C ASP A 54 -14.85 8.81 -3.05
N GLU A 55 -15.69 9.34 -3.96
CA GLU A 55 -15.51 10.68 -4.51
C GLU A 55 -15.71 11.81 -3.49
N LYS A 56 -16.42 11.55 -2.38
CA LYS A 56 -16.66 12.58 -1.36
C LYS A 56 -15.47 12.72 -0.43
N GLU A 57 -14.90 11.59 -0.01
CA GLU A 57 -13.72 11.56 0.85
C GLU A 57 -12.42 11.66 0.05
N LEU A 58 -12.49 11.52 -1.28
CA LEU A 58 -11.34 11.44 -2.18
C LEU A 58 -10.37 10.31 -1.78
N ILE A 59 -10.90 9.17 -1.38
CA ILE A 59 -10.12 8.00 -0.96
C ILE A 59 -10.45 6.81 -1.86
N LEU A 60 -9.41 6.18 -2.40
CA LEU A 60 -9.50 4.84 -2.97
C LEU A 60 -9.25 3.82 -1.87
N TYR A 61 -10.32 3.18 -1.42
CA TYR A 61 -10.29 2.07 -0.48
C TYR A 61 -9.99 0.77 -1.24
N ILE A 62 -8.98 0.06 -0.79
CA ILE A 62 -8.62 -1.28 -1.26
C ILE A 62 -8.66 -2.20 -0.05
N CYS A 63 -9.56 -3.16 -0.09
CA CYS A 63 -9.55 -4.30 0.82
C CYS A 63 -10.12 -5.45 0.01
N TRP A 64 -9.24 -6.33 -0.45
CA TRP A 64 -9.57 -7.36 -1.43
C TRP A 64 -8.75 -8.63 -1.23
N THR A 65 -9.44 -9.76 -1.19
CA THR A 65 -8.87 -11.09 -1.11
C THR A 65 -9.20 -11.86 -2.40
N GLY A 66 -8.20 -12.48 -3.01
CA GLY A 66 -8.41 -13.26 -4.24
C GLY A 66 -7.34 -14.28 -4.56
N GLU A 67 -7.69 -15.25 -5.41
CA GLU A 67 -6.75 -16.21 -5.97
C GLU A 67 -5.97 -15.62 -7.13
N VAL A 68 -4.64 -15.57 -7.00
CA VAL A 68 -3.76 -14.95 -7.97
C VAL A 68 -2.66 -15.90 -8.44
N GLY A 69 -2.15 -15.63 -9.63
CA GLY A 69 -1.05 -16.34 -10.28
C GLY A 69 0.24 -15.50 -10.32
N ARG A 70 1.24 -16.02 -11.02
CA ARG A 70 2.61 -15.49 -11.00
C ARG A 70 2.76 -14.04 -11.49
N SER A 71 1.90 -13.57 -12.40
CA SER A 71 1.99 -12.22 -12.99
C SER A 71 1.27 -11.15 -12.18
N PHE A 72 0.56 -11.50 -11.11
CA PHE A 72 -0.23 -10.56 -10.31
C PHE A 72 0.60 -9.41 -9.74
N HIS A 73 1.75 -9.71 -9.13
CA HIS A 73 2.59 -8.68 -8.52
C HIS A 73 3.05 -7.63 -9.54
N GLY A 74 3.45 -8.06 -10.74
CA GLY A 74 3.83 -7.15 -11.81
C GLY A 74 2.66 -6.31 -12.33
N ALA A 75 1.45 -6.88 -12.39
CA ALA A 75 0.23 -6.14 -12.76
C ALA A 75 -0.15 -5.11 -11.69
N LEU A 76 -0.05 -5.48 -10.41
CA LEU A 76 -0.29 -4.59 -9.28
C LEU A 76 0.72 -3.43 -9.25
N GLU A 77 2.02 -3.72 -9.37
CA GLU A 77 3.07 -2.70 -9.41
C GLU A 77 2.87 -1.71 -10.57
N ALA A 78 2.55 -2.20 -11.77
CA ALA A 78 2.25 -1.35 -12.93
C ALA A 78 1.02 -0.46 -12.72
N ALA A 79 -0.02 -0.99 -12.06
CA ALA A 79 -1.21 -0.22 -11.70
C ALA A 79 -0.89 0.87 -10.65
N LEU A 80 -0.13 0.53 -9.61
CA LEU A 80 0.28 1.49 -8.57
C LEU A 80 1.20 2.58 -9.14
N GLU A 81 2.15 2.22 -10.01
CA GLU A 81 3.00 3.21 -10.70
C GLU A 81 2.16 4.18 -11.54
N SER A 82 1.16 3.66 -12.27
CA SER A 82 0.23 4.47 -13.07
C SER A 82 -0.70 5.33 -12.20
N LEU A 83 -1.05 4.87 -11.00
CA LEU A 83 -1.86 5.61 -10.03
C LEU A 83 -1.09 6.75 -9.37
N GLY A 84 0.22 6.58 -9.16
CA GLY A 84 1.08 7.47 -8.39
C GLY A 84 0.81 8.97 -8.59
N PRO A 85 0.80 9.50 -9.83
CA PRO A 85 0.54 10.92 -10.11
C PRO A 85 -0.81 11.46 -9.62
N TYR A 86 -1.78 10.58 -9.31
CA TYR A 86 -3.10 10.94 -8.80
C TYR A 86 -3.18 10.89 -7.27
N CYS A 87 -2.17 10.36 -6.58
CA CYS A 87 -2.14 10.29 -5.13
C CYS A 87 -1.85 11.65 -4.51
N TYR A 88 -2.58 12.02 -3.46
CA TYR A 88 -2.33 13.23 -2.69
C TYR A 88 -1.03 13.12 -1.86
N GLU A 89 -0.80 11.95 -1.28
CA GLU A 89 0.43 11.63 -0.55
C GLU A 89 0.88 10.19 -0.82
N ALA A 90 2.08 9.85 -0.36
CA ALA A 90 2.57 8.48 -0.45
C ALA A 90 2.05 7.64 0.72
N VAL A 91 1.49 6.48 0.40
CA VAL A 91 0.93 5.51 1.36
C VAL A 91 1.48 4.12 1.11
N GLU A 92 1.37 3.28 2.14
CA GLU A 92 1.67 1.86 2.05
C GLU A 92 0.49 1.08 1.46
N VAL A 93 0.81 0.00 0.77
CA VAL A 93 -0.13 -0.99 0.27
C VAL A 93 0.32 -2.34 0.81
N ASP A 94 -0.45 -2.86 1.75
CA ASP A 94 -0.21 -4.14 2.38
C ASP A 94 -0.61 -5.27 1.45
N VAL A 95 0.32 -6.20 1.21
CA VAL A 95 0.11 -7.40 0.41
C VAL A 95 0.44 -8.61 1.28
N THR A 96 -0.57 -9.41 1.61
CA THR A 96 -0.38 -10.66 2.37
C THR A 96 -0.66 -11.83 1.46
N VAL A 97 0.31 -12.74 1.31
CA VAL A 97 0.22 -13.96 0.51
C VAL A 97 0.03 -15.14 1.44
N TYR A 98 -1.04 -15.91 1.24
CA TYR A 98 -1.31 -17.13 1.99
C TYR A 98 -0.81 -18.36 1.22
N HIS A 99 -0.03 -19.19 1.90
CA HIS A 99 0.50 -20.44 1.37
C HIS A 99 -0.32 -21.64 1.84
N GLU A 100 -0.37 -22.70 1.02
CA GLU A 100 -1.13 -23.93 1.31
C GLU A 100 -0.65 -24.65 2.60
N ASN A 101 0.59 -24.40 3.04
CA ASN A 101 1.15 -24.94 4.28
C ASN A 101 0.71 -24.15 5.54
N GLY A 102 -0.13 -23.12 5.38
CA GLY A 102 -0.60 -22.26 6.46
C GLY A 102 0.36 -21.13 6.84
N GLU A 103 1.47 -20.96 6.12
CA GLU A 103 2.33 -19.79 6.27
C GLU A 103 1.73 -18.57 5.55
N GLN A 104 2.01 -17.38 6.08
CA GLN A 104 1.67 -16.12 5.45
C GLN A 104 2.93 -15.28 5.24
N GLU A 105 3.05 -14.68 4.06
CA GLU A 105 4.13 -13.76 3.71
C GLU A 105 3.55 -12.36 3.50
N SER A 106 3.95 -11.40 4.33
CA SER A 106 3.52 -10.00 4.21
C SER A 106 4.60 -9.18 3.48
N LYS A 107 4.16 -8.38 2.52
CA LYS A 107 4.99 -7.45 1.73
C LYS A 107 4.34 -6.08 1.75
N LEU A 108 5.16 -5.06 1.93
CA LEU A 108 4.74 -3.66 1.83
C LEU A 108 5.16 -3.11 0.48
N LEU A 109 4.18 -2.70 -0.31
CA LEU A 109 4.37 -1.85 -1.47
C LEU A 109 4.05 -0.40 -1.10
N PHE A 110 4.43 0.53 -1.96
CA PHE A 110 4.17 1.96 -1.74
C PHE A 110 3.70 2.60 -3.03
N VAL A 111 2.73 3.51 -2.90
CA VAL A 111 2.22 4.30 -4.01
C VAL A 111 2.18 5.76 -3.60
N GLY A 112 2.51 6.67 -4.50
CA GLY A 112 2.55 8.10 -4.21
C GLY A 112 2.94 8.96 -5.40
N PRO A 113 2.83 10.29 -5.27
CA PRO A 113 2.99 11.25 -6.37
C PRO A 113 4.40 11.29 -6.95
N THR A 114 5.42 10.99 -6.15
CA THR A 114 6.82 10.99 -6.58
C THR A 114 7.63 9.91 -5.87
N ALA A 115 8.74 9.50 -6.48
CA ALA A 115 9.71 8.60 -5.85
C ALA A 115 10.25 9.16 -4.51
N GLN A 116 10.42 10.49 -4.42
CA GLN A 116 10.83 11.13 -3.17
C GLN A 116 9.78 10.93 -2.07
N ALA A 117 8.50 11.17 -2.38
CA ALA A 117 7.41 10.97 -1.43
C ALA A 117 7.34 9.51 -0.95
N ILE A 118 7.51 8.56 -1.88
CA ILE A 118 7.57 7.12 -1.55
C ILE A 118 8.75 6.81 -0.62
N HIS A 119 9.96 7.30 -0.93
CA HIS A 119 11.13 7.11 -0.05
C HIS A 119 10.95 7.74 1.33
N GLU A 120 10.20 8.84 1.42
CA GLU A 120 9.88 9.47 2.69
C GLU A 120 8.87 8.67 3.51
N ALA A 121 7.81 8.13 2.87
CA ALA A 121 6.85 7.23 3.49
C ALA A 121 7.51 5.92 3.97
N GLN A 122 8.34 5.30 3.14
CA GLN A 122 9.14 4.12 3.51
C GLN A 122 9.99 4.35 4.75
N ARG A 123 10.67 5.51 4.82
CA ARG A 123 11.49 5.86 5.99
C ARG A 123 10.65 6.03 7.24
N ARG A 124 9.48 6.68 7.13
CA ARG A 124 8.55 6.86 8.26
C ARG A 124 8.09 5.51 8.80
N CYS A 125 7.64 4.61 7.93
CA CYS A 125 7.24 3.25 8.27
C CYS A 125 8.38 2.49 8.99
N MET A 126 9.61 2.49 8.44
CA MET A 126 10.77 1.87 9.10
C MET A 126 11.09 2.46 10.47
N MET A 127 10.95 3.79 10.64
CA MET A 127 11.22 4.45 11.92
C MET A 127 10.18 4.09 12.97
N GLU A 128 8.91 3.97 12.59
CA GLU A 128 7.81 3.56 13.46
C GLU A 128 8.01 2.11 13.92
N ASP A 129 8.38 1.20 13.01
CA ASP A 129 8.70 -0.19 13.35
C ASP A 129 9.86 -0.31 14.34
N VAL A 130 10.95 0.42 14.08
CA VAL A 130 12.10 0.44 15.00
C VAL A 130 11.68 1.00 16.36
N ALA A 131 10.88 2.07 16.38
CA ALA A 131 10.37 2.63 17.63
C ALA A 131 9.48 1.63 18.39
N ALA A 132 8.62 0.88 17.69
CA ALA A 132 7.76 -0.14 18.27
C ALA A 132 8.57 -1.31 18.85
N ILE A 133 9.57 -1.81 18.12
CA ILE A 133 10.49 -2.85 18.60
C ILE A 133 11.25 -2.38 19.85
N LEU A 134 11.79 -1.17 19.79
CA LEU A 134 12.54 -0.59 20.91
C LEU A 134 11.65 -0.34 22.13
N ALA A 135 10.41 0.14 21.96
CA ALA A 135 9.48 0.38 23.05
C ALA A 135 9.05 -0.91 23.77
N ARG A 136 9.13 -2.06 23.10
CA ARG A 136 8.88 -3.37 23.71
C ARG A 136 10.06 -3.90 24.54
N GLN A 137 11.27 -3.41 24.27
CA GLN A 137 12.51 -3.86 24.92
C GLN A 137 13.08 -2.84 25.93
N PHE A 138 12.66 -1.58 25.84
CA PHE A 138 13.21 -0.47 26.62
C PHE A 138 12.11 0.47 27.13
N GLU A 139 12.34 1.07 28.31
CA GLU A 139 11.50 2.13 28.87
C GLU A 139 11.37 3.30 27.89
N LYS A 140 10.14 3.84 27.74
CA LYS A 140 9.77 4.83 26.70
C LYS A 140 10.71 6.04 26.63
N GLU A 141 11.27 6.48 27.76
CA GLU A 141 12.21 7.62 27.78
C GLU A 141 13.52 7.35 27.03
N LYS A 142 14.03 6.11 27.03
CA LYS A 142 15.29 5.77 26.35
C LYS A 142 15.13 5.62 24.83
N VAL A 143 13.94 5.19 24.38
CA VAL A 143 13.64 5.07 22.95
C VAL A 143 13.55 6.46 22.30
N ALA A 144 12.89 7.41 22.97
CA ALA A 144 12.80 8.79 22.50
C ALA A 144 14.19 9.45 22.35
N GLU A 145 15.12 9.16 23.25
CA GLU A 145 16.50 9.68 23.19
C GLU A 145 17.27 9.13 21.98
N VAL A 146 17.16 7.84 21.67
CA VAL A 146 17.81 7.23 20.50
C VAL A 146 17.20 7.75 19.20
N THR A 147 15.87 7.87 19.11
CA THR A 147 15.20 8.45 17.92
C THR A 147 15.62 9.90 17.68
N ALA A 148 15.78 10.69 18.75
CA ALA A 148 16.28 12.06 18.66
C ALA A 148 17.75 12.11 18.20
N LEU A 149 18.60 11.20 18.68
CA LEU A 149 20.01 11.10 18.28
C LEU A 149 20.18 10.72 16.80
N VAL A 150 19.42 9.74 16.30
CA VAL A 150 19.45 9.36 14.87
C VAL A 150 19.05 10.54 13.99
N ASN A 151 18.04 11.32 14.41
CA ASN A 151 17.63 12.54 13.72
C ASN A 151 18.70 13.66 13.78
N ALA A 152 19.41 13.78 14.90
CA ALA A 152 20.46 14.79 15.09
C ALA A 152 21.76 14.46 14.33
N SER A 153 22.16 13.18 14.27
CA SER A 153 23.37 12.73 13.56
C SER A 153 23.33 13.02 12.07
N ARG A 154 22.13 13.14 11.47
CA ARG A 154 21.96 13.51 10.06
C ARG A 154 22.11 15.01 9.79
N LYS A 155 21.86 15.89 10.77
CA LYS A 155 22.10 17.34 10.61
C LYS A 155 23.58 17.71 10.52
N ASN A 156 24.47 16.83 10.99
CA ASN A 156 25.92 17.04 10.98
C ASN A 156 26.62 16.42 9.76
N LEU A 157 25.86 15.88 8.79
CA LEU A 157 26.40 15.28 7.57
C LEU A 157 26.19 16.14 6.31
N HIS A 158 25.85 17.42 6.49
CA HIS A 158 25.84 18.45 5.43
C HIS A 158 26.91 19.50 5.69
#